data_AF-A0A9D4AB75-F1
#
_entry.id   AF-A0A9D4AB75-F1
#
_cell.length_a   1.000
_cell.length_b   1.000
_cell.length_c   1.000
_cell.angle_alpha   90.00
_cell.angle_beta   90.00
_cell.angle_gamma   90.00
#
_symmetry.space_group_name_H-M   'P 1'
#
loop_
_entity.id
_entity.type
_entity.pdbx_description
1 polymer ?
#
loop_
_entity_poly.entity_id
_entity_poly.type
_entity_poly.pdbx_seq_one_letter_code
_entity_poly.pdbx_strand_id
1 'polypeptide(L)'
;MANRAGSSSSRLETLHEEDDYDSYGAESGWVEAKTHCDHLPSLSSDLTHIPIPGTPCNRCQHPSENWLCLSCKVVLCSRFVNKHMLEHYQQTTHSIALSFSDLSAWCFACDSYLDAQLIQQLQPFHETAYILKFGEAPPFRSVESSRVEDKPAMDVPSSS
;
A
#
# COMPACT_ATOMS: atom_id res chain seq x y z
N MET A 1 -12.22 33.85 -57.95
CA MET A 1 -12.19 32.40 -57.68
C MET A 1 -10.84 31.89 -58.12
N ALA A 2 -9.97 31.56 -57.15
CA ALA A 2 -8.58 31.19 -57.38
C ALA A 2 -8.47 29.83 -58.08
N ASN A 3 -7.41 29.65 -58.88
CA ASN A 3 -6.69 28.38 -59.03
C ASN A 3 -5.53 28.53 -60.02
N ARG A 4 -4.28 28.43 -59.56
CA ARG A 4 -3.37 27.29 -59.82
C ARG A 4 -1.94 27.66 -59.42
N ALA A 5 -1.42 26.84 -58.51
CA ALA A 5 -0.03 26.84 -58.08
C ALA A 5 0.86 26.25 -59.18
N GLY A 6 2.05 26.82 -59.30
CA GLY A 6 3.12 26.35 -60.16
C GLY A 6 4.20 25.61 -59.37
N SER A 7 4.97 24.88 -60.18
CA SER A 7 6.39 24.55 -60.06
C SER A 7 6.93 23.64 -58.96
N SER A 8 7.56 22.60 -59.49
CA SER A 8 8.51 21.66 -58.94
C SER A 8 9.76 22.25 -58.24
N SER A 9 10.23 21.43 -57.30
CA SER A 9 11.61 20.97 -57.05
C SER A 9 12.60 21.87 -56.29
N SER A 10 13.00 21.38 -55.11
CA SER A 10 14.40 21.15 -54.70
C SER A 10 14.38 20.45 -53.32
N ARG A 11 14.89 19.23 -53.18
CA ARG A 11 16.27 18.88 -52.79
C ARG A 11 16.46 18.71 -51.27
N LEU A 12 16.47 17.43 -50.88
CA LEU A 12 17.22 16.72 -49.83
C LEU A 12 17.51 17.37 -48.44
N GLU A 13 17.00 16.68 -47.42
CA GLU A 13 17.46 16.45 -46.03
C GLU A 13 17.67 17.64 -45.08
N THR A 14 16.83 17.71 -44.04
CA THR A 14 17.19 18.26 -42.72
C THR A 14 16.26 17.65 -41.65
N LEU A 15 16.85 16.86 -40.75
CA LEU A 15 16.64 16.72 -39.30
C LEU A 15 15.23 16.60 -38.68
N HIS A 16 15.12 15.56 -37.84
CA HIS A 16 14.30 15.43 -36.63
C HIS A 16 12.79 15.56 -36.78
N GLU A 17 12.11 14.43 -36.81
CA GLU A 17 10.84 14.29 -36.08
C GLU A 17 10.95 13.06 -35.18
N GLU A 18 10.60 13.30 -33.93
CA GLU A 18 10.69 12.42 -32.79
C GLU A 18 9.64 11.32 -32.95
N ASP A 19 10.05 10.12 -33.38
CA ASP A 19 9.22 8.93 -33.20
C ASP A 19 9.35 8.46 -31.76
N ASP A 20 8.61 9.19 -30.93
CA ASP A 20 7.93 8.78 -29.72
C ASP A 20 7.30 7.38 -29.93
N TYR A 21 8.07 6.34 -29.63
CA TYR A 21 7.54 4.99 -29.45
C TYR A 21 7.73 4.59 -27.99
N ASP A 22 6.99 5.31 -27.15
CA ASP A 22 6.32 4.80 -25.96
C ASP A 22 6.95 3.51 -25.39
N SER A 23 7.95 3.72 -24.54
CA SER A 23 8.41 2.71 -23.59
C SER A 23 7.31 2.50 -22.54
N TYR A 24 6.20 1.89 -22.94
CA TYR A 24 5.22 1.28 -22.04
C TYR A 24 5.92 0.12 -21.32
N GLY A 25 6.73 0.48 -20.33
CA GLY A 25 7.10 -0.44 -19.27
C GLY A 25 5.79 -0.96 -18.70
N ALA A 26 5.60 -2.28 -18.76
CA ALA A 26 4.58 -2.96 -18.01
C ALA A 26 4.91 -2.77 -16.53
N GLU A 27 4.52 -1.62 -15.98
CA GLU A 27 4.58 -1.36 -14.55
C GLU A 27 3.66 -2.40 -13.93
N SER A 28 4.27 -3.45 -13.40
CA SER A 28 3.56 -4.52 -12.71
C SER A 28 2.70 -3.86 -11.64
N GLY A 29 1.38 -3.92 -11.80
CA GLY A 29 0.38 -3.19 -11.00
C GLY A 29 0.27 -3.66 -9.54
N TRP A 30 1.38 -3.94 -8.89
CA TRP A 30 1.47 -4.26 -7.48
C TRP A 30 1.45 -2.96 -6.68
N VAL A 31 0.49 -2.86 -5.77
CA VAL A 31 0.45 -1.74 -4.82
C VAL A 31 1.38 -2.09 -3.67
N GLU A 32 2.50 -1.36 -3.56
CA GLU A 32 3.42 -1.50 -2.44
C GLU A 32 2.82 -0.89 -1.17
N ALA A 33 2.81 -1.68 -0.09
CA ALA A 33 2.31 -1.21 1.20
C ALA A 33 3.34 -0.25 1.85
N LYS A 34 2.86 0.86 2.40
CA LYS A 34 3.75 1.82 3.07
C LYS A 34 4.27 1.23 4.38
N THR A 35 5.54 1.50 4.66
CA THR A 35 6.22 1.10 5.90
C THR A 35 6.24 2.20 6.97
N HIS A 36 5.63 3.35 6.69
CA HIS A 36 5.47 4.46 7.64
C HIS A 36 4.12 5.16 7.41
N CYS A 37 3.59 5.81 8.46
CA CYS A 37 2.36 6.60 8.38
C CYS A 37 2.26 7.57 9.56
N ASP A 38 1.96 8.85 9.29
CA ASP A 38 1.81 9.88 10.33
C ASP A 38 0.55 9.72 11.18
N HIS A 39 -0.35 8.81 10.80
CA HIS A 39 -1.59 8.52 11.51
C HIS A 39 -1.45 7.41 12.55
N LEU A 40 -0.28 6.78 12.68
CA LEU A 40 0.00 5.76 13.71
C LEU A 40 -0.20 6.23 15.16
N PRO A 41 0.03 7.50 15.53
CA PRO A 41 -0.28 7.98 16.87
C PRO A 41 -1.78 7.95 17.23
N SER A 42 -2.68 7.80 16.25
CA SER A 42 -4.13 7.71 16.49
C SER A 42 -4.60 6.33 16.95
N LEU A 43 -3.71 5.34 17.02
CA LEU A 43 -4.02 3.98 17.42
C LEU A 43 -4.29 3.89 18.93
N SER A 44 -5.14 2.94 19.31
CA SER A 44 -5.35 2.59 20.72
C SER A 44 -4.05 2.05 21.32
N SER A 45 -3.63 2.56 22.47
CA SER A 45 -2.55 1.93 23.25
C SER A 45 -3.02 0.67 23.99
N ASP A 46 -4.34 0.51 24.15
CA ASP A 46 -4.93 -0.66 24.77
C ASP A 46 -5.11 -1.79 23.74
N LEU A 47 -4.41 -2.90 23.95
CA LEU A 47 -4.47 -4.11 23.13
C LEU A 47 -5.38 -5.19 23.72
N THR A 48 -6.06 -4.91 24.83
CA THR A 48 -7.02 -5.85 25.41
C THR A 48 -8.30 -5.90 24.56
N HIS A 49 -9.04 -7.01 24.63
CA HIS A 49 -10.35 -7.15 23.99
C HIS A 49 -10.38 -6.89 22.47
N ILE A 50 -9.33 -7.26 21.73
CA ILE A 50 -9.39 -7.29 20.26
C ILE A 50 -10.49 -8.27 19.82
N PRO A 51 -11.50 -7.83 19.05
CA PRO A 51 -12.57 -8.70 18.58
C PRO A 51 -12.03 -9.81 17.68
N ILE A 52 -12.70 -10.97 17.72
CA ILE A 52 -12.31 -12.12 16.90
C ILE A 52 -12.58 -11.85 15.40
N PRO A 53 -11.73 -12.36 14.48
CA PRO A 53 -11.91 -12.19 13.02
C PRO A 53 -13.17 -12.79 12.36
N GLY A 54 -14.23 -13.09 13.12
CA GLY A 54 -15.57 -13.43 12.65
C GLY A 54 -16.67 -12.52 13.22
N THR A 55 -16.31 -11.46 13.96
CA THR A 55 -17.28 -10.50 14.50
C THR A 55 -18.02 -9.80 13.35
N PRO A 56 -19.37 -9.79 13.36
CA PRO A 56 -20.16 -9.15 12.32
C PRO A 56 -20.08 -7.63 12.43
N CYS A 57 -20.47 -6.92 11.37
CA CYS A 57 -20.56 -5.46 11.40
C CYS A 57 -21.52 -5.01 12.51
N ASN A 58 -21.05 -4.12 13.40
CA ASN A 58 -21.85 -3.61 14.51
C ASN A 58 -23.13 -2.88 14.07
N ARG A 59 -23.18 -2.35 12.83
CA ARG A 59 -24.33 -1.59 12.31
C ARG A 59 -25.34 -2.48 11.58
N CYS A 60 -24.92 -3.20 10.54
CA CYS A 60 -25.82 -4.01 9.70
C CYS A 60 -25.73 -5.52 9.91
N GLN A 61 -24.91 -5.99 10.86
CA GLN A 61 -24.72 -7.41 11.16
C GLN A 61 -24.22 -8.27 9.97
N HIS A 62 -23.62 -7.65 8.96
CA HIS A 62 -23.03 -8.38 7.84
C HIS A 62 -21.88 -9.27 8.35
N PRO A 63 -21.81 -10.56 7.97
CA PRO A 63 -20.89 -11.51 8.59
C PRO A 63 -19.47 -11.50 7.99
N SER A 64 -19.29 -10.98 6.78
CA SER A 64 -18.00 -10.98 6.07
C SER A 64 -17.56 -9.59 5.67
N GLU A 65 -16.32 -9.47 5.17
CA GLU A 65 -15.74 -8.20 4.70
C GLU A 65 -15.77 -7.12 5.79
N ASN A 66 -15.46 -7.52 7.02
CA ASN A 66 -15.46 -6.64 8.19
C ASN A 66 -14.05 -6.18 8.53
N TRP A 67 -13.99 -4.96 9.02
CA TRP A 67 -12.77 -4.26 9.39
C TRP A 67 -12.85 -3.85 10.85
N LEU A 68 -11.72 -3.90 11.53
CA LEU A 68 -11.53 -3.45 12.90
C LEU A 68 -10.89 -2.06 12.90
N CYS A 69 -11.55 -1.07 13.48
CA CYS A 69 -10.94 0.23 13.72
C CYS A 69 -9.87 0.11 14.81
N LEU A 70 -8.63 0.50 14.53
CA LEU A 70 -7.52 0.33 15.49
C LEU A 70 -7.46 1.44 16.56
N SER A 71 -8.23 2.51 16.41
CA SER A 71 -8.35 3.58 17.42
C SER A 71 -9.38 3.25 18.50
N CYS A 72 -10.53 2.66 18.14
CA CYS A 72 -11.64 2.45 19.07
C CYS A 72 -12.23 1.03 19.06
N LYS A 73 -11.64 0.11 18.31
CA LYS A 73 -11.96 -1.33 18.29
C LYS A 73 -13.37 -1.70 17.80
N VAL A 74 -14.11 -0.77 17.20
CA VAL A 74 -15.39 -1.08 16.56
C VAL A 74 -15.17 -1.90 15.29
N VAL A 75 -16.05 -2.88 15.06
CA VAL A 75 -16.04 -3.72 13.85
C VAL A 75 -17.14 -3.26 12.91
N LEU A 76 -16.76 -2.88 11.68
CA LEU A 76 -17.69 -2.36 10.67
C LEU A 76 -17.39 -2.95 9.29
N CYS A 77 -18.41 -3.08 8.45
CA CYS A 77 -18.24 -3.64 7.12
C CYS A 77 -17.47 -2.69 6.20
N SER A 78 -16.78 -3.27 5.22
CA SER A 78 -15.92 -2.59 4.26
C SER A 78 -16.68 -1.62 3.35
N ARG A 79 -15.90 -0.86 2.57
CA ARG A 79 -16.42 0.02 1.49
C ARG A 79 -17.13 -0.73 0.35
N PHE A 80 -16.90 -2.04 0.24
CA PHE A 80 -17.52 -2.89 -0.78
C PHE A 80 -18.84 -3.53 -0.32
N VAL A 81 -19.17 -3.42 0.97
CA VAL A 81 -20.46 -3.85 1.53
C VAL A 81 -21.38 -2.63 1.69
N ASN A 82 -21.49 -2.07 2.90
CA ASN A 82 -22.31 -0.88 3.20
C ASN A 82 -21.49 0.34 3.61
N LYS A 83 -20.17 0.32 3.43
CA LYS A 83 -19.27 1.47 3.68
C LYS A 83 -19.22 1.98 5.13
N HIS A 84 -19.74 1.23 6.10
CA HIS A 84 -19.77 1.67 7.49
C HIS A 84 -18.39 2.00 8.08
N MET A 85 -17.32 1.29 7.71
CA MET A 85 -15.97 1.67 8.19
C MET A 85 -15.48 2.98 7.57
N LEU A 86 -15.82 3.25 6.31
CA LEU A 86 -15.50 4.51 5.64
C LEU A 86 -16.26 5.68 6.26
N GLU A 87 -17.56 5.52 6.50
CA GLU A 87 -18.38 6.52 7.20
C GLU A 87 -17.86 6.78 8.62
N HIS A 88 -17.46 5.73 9.33
CA HIS A 88 -16.87 5.83 10.66
C HIS A 88 -15.60 6.67 10.65
N TYR A 89 -14.69 6.44 9.69
CA TYR A 89 -13.53 7.31 9.50
C TYR A 89 -13.93 8.78 9.27
N GLN A 90 -14.90 9.04 8.40
CA GLN A 90 -15.36 10.40 8.10
C GLN A 90 -15.97 11.12 9.33
N GLN A 91 -16.60 10.36 10.23
CA GLN A 91 -17.25 10.89 11.44
C GLN A 91 -16.28 11.09 12.61
N THR A 92 -15.24 10.25 12.71
CA THR A 92 -14.38 10.18 13.91
C THR A 92 -12.94 10.56 13.66
N THR A 93 -12.52 10.62 12.39
CA THR A 93 -11.12 10.75 11.95
C THR A 93 -10.20 9.58 12.34
N HIS A 94 -10.77 8.46 12.83
CA HIS A 94 -10.01 7.24 13.10
C HIS A 94 -9.50 6.64 11.78
N SER A 95 -8.23 6.89 11.50
CA SER A 95 -7.70 6.78 10.14
C SER A 95 -7.28 5.38 9.75
N ILE A 96 -7.04 4.48 10.72
CA ILE A 96 -6.45 3.16 10.44
C ILE A 96 -7.40 2.04 10.87
N ALA A 97 -7.58 1.07 9.97
CA ALA A 97 -8.34 -0.15 10.23
C ALA A 97 -7.62 -1.40 9.73
N LEU A 98 -7.88 -2.53 10.38
CA LEU A 98 -7.38 -3.85 10.00
C LEU A 98 -8.50 -4.69 9.39
N SER A 99 -8.26 -5.29 8.24
CA SER A 99 -9.19 -6.22 7.59
C SER A 99 -9.22 -7.56 8.32
N PHE A 100 -10.41 -8.08 8.62
CA PHE A 100 -10.52 -9.46 9.12
C PHE A 100 -10.46 -10.52 8.02
N SER A 101 -10.61 -10.15 6.75
CA SER A 101 -10.54 -11.10 5.62
C SER A 101 -9.12 -11.61 5.42
N ASP A 102 -8.14 -10.70 5.37
CA ASP A 102 -6.74 -10.97 4.98
C ASP A 102 -5.70 -10.37 5.93
N LEU A 103 -6.12 -9.74 7.04
CA LEU A 103 -5.24 -9.09 8.02
C LEU A 103 -4.40 -7.94 7.45
N SER A 104 -4.79 -7.38 6.30
CA SER A 104 -4.19 -6.16 5.76
C SER A 104 -4.58 -4.94 6.60
N ALA A 105 -3.65 -3.99 6.76
CA ALA A 105 -3.92 -2.71 7.41
C ALA A 105 -4.10 -1.61 6.36
N TRP A 106 -5.10 -0.76 6.57
CA TRP A 106 -5.43 0.33 5.65
C TRP A 106 -5.49 1.66 6.39
N CYS A 107 -4.90 2.70 5.79
CA CYS A 107 -5.08 4.07 6.25
C CYS A 107 -6.01 4.84 5.30
N PHE A 108 -7.18 5.25 5.79
CA PHE A 108 -8.16 6.02 5.03
C PHE A 108 -7.68 7.43 4.68
N ALA A 109 -6.89 8.06 5.55
CA ALA A 109 -6.37 9.40 5.30
C ALA A 109 -5.26 9.41 4.23
N CYS A 110 -4.43 8.36 4.19
CA CYS A 110 -3.36 8.21 3.20
C CYS A 110 -3.79 7.50 1.92
N ASP A 111 -5.02 6.98 1.87
CA ASP A 111 -5.56 6.13 0.81
C ASP A 111 -4.58 5.01 0.40
N SER A 112 -3.97 4.34 1.39
CA SER A 112 -2.92 3.35 1.14
C SER A 112 -2.90 2.22 2.17
N TYR A 113 -2.48 1.03 1.71
CA TYR A 113 -2.15 -0.09 2.58
C TYR A 113 -0.90 0.22 3.41
N LEU A 114 -0.86 -0.33 4.62
CA LEU A 114 0.27 -0.24 5.54
C LEU A 114 0.83 -1.65 5.78
N ASP A 115 2.16 -1.77 5.77
CA ASP A 115 2.81 -3.03 6.11
C ASP A 115 2.77 -3.22 7.64
N ALA A 116 1.78 -3.96 8.11
CA ALA A 116 1.58 -4.25 9.53
C ALA A 116 2.71 -5.12 10.12
N GLN A 117 3.54 -5.75 9.28
CA GLN A 117 4.70 -6.53 9.70
C GLN A 117 5.94 -5.69 9.95
N LEU A 118 6.11 -4.60 9.21
CA LEU A 118 7.25 -3.69 9.35
C LEU A 118 6.97 -2.51 10.27
N ILE A 119 5.70 -2.15 10.49
CA ILE A 119 5.32 -1.05 11.38
C ILE A 119 5.13 -1.56 12.82
N GLN A 120 6.04 -1.16 13.71
CA GLN A 120 6.09 -1.60 15.11
C GLN A 120 4.77 -1.36 15.87
N GLN A 121 4.08 -0.24 15.61
CA GLN A 121 2.82 0.09 16.28
C GLN A 121 1.64 -0.78 15.81
N LEU A 122 1.71 -1.35 14.60
CA LEU A 122 0.67 -2.22 14.05
C LEU A 122 0.90 -3.70 14.38
N GLN A 123 2.15 -4.07 14.64
CA GLN A 123 2.55 -5.45 14.90
C GLN A 123 1.70 -6.16 15.96
N PRO A 124 1.45 -5.60 17.16
CA PRO A 124 0.67 -6.28 18.18
C PRO A 124 -0.79 -6.53 17.77
N PHE A 125 -1.38 -5.62 16.99
CA PHE A 125 -2.74 -5.79 16.46
C PHE A 125 -2.79 -6.91 15.43
N HIS A 126 -1.82 -6.93 14.51
CA HIS A 126 -1.71 -7.97 13.49
C HIS A 126 -1.47 -9.34 14.12
N GLU A 127 -0.50 -9.45 15.04
CA GLU A 127 -0.20 -10.70 15.75
C GLU A 127 -1.41 -11.23 16.51
N THR A 128 -2.09 -10.37 17.29
CA THR A 128 -3.29 -10.76 18.02
C THR A 128 -4.39 -11.25 17.08
N ALA A 129 -4.68 -10.50 16.01
CA ALA A 129 -5.69 -10.90 15.03
C ALA A 129 -5.30 -12.20 14.30
N TYR A 130 -4.02 -12.40 14.00
CA TYR A 130 -3.51 -13.62 13.38
C TYR A 130 -3.73 -14.84 14.27
N ILE A 131 -3.34 -14.75 15.55
CA ILE A 131 -3.55 -15.82 16.53
C ILE A 131 -5.05 -16.11 16.70
N LEU A 132 -5.89 -15.08 16.78
CA LEU A 132 -7.34 -15.27 16.88
C LEU A 132 -7.96 -15.92 15.63
N LYS A 133 -7.38 -15.68 14.44
CA LYS A 133 -7.88 -16.23 13.18
C LYS A 133 -7.41 -17.66 12.93
N PHE A 134 -6.15 -17.96 13.22
CA PHE A 134 -5.48 -19.19 12.81
C PHE A 134 -5.09 -20.12 13.98
N GLY A 135 -5.10 -19.62 15.22
CA GLY A 135 -4.75 -20.41 16.40
C GLY A 135 -3.24 -20.61 16.60
N GLU A 136 -2.40 -19.93 15.83
CA GLU A 136 -0.94 -20.00 15.89
C GLU A 136 -0.30 -18.63 15.70
N ALA A 137 0.99 -18.49 16.00
CA ALA A 137 1.73 -17.24 15.81
C ALA A 137 1.97 -16.96 14.31
N PRO A 138 2.02 -15.68 13.87
CA PRO A 138 2.33 -15.34 12.50
C PRO A 138 3.73 -15.81 12.09
N PRO A 139 3.94 -16.23 10.84
CA PRO A 139 5.26 -16.58 10.33
C PRO A 139 6.18 -15.36 10.38
N PHE A 140 7.44 -15.57 10.77
CA PHE A 140 8.43 -14.50 10.83
C PHE A 140 8.79 -14.05 9.40
N ARG A 141 8.69 -12.74 9.11
CA ARG A 141 9.24 -12.19 7.86
C ARG A 141 10.74 -11.96 8.03
N SER A 142 11.55 -12.69 7.28
CA SER A 142 12.97 -12.35 7.08
C SER A 142 13.02 -11.00 6.37
N VAL A 143 13.55 -9.97 7.03
CA VAL A 143 13.83 -8.68 6.38
C VAL A 143 15.08 -8.88 5.51
N GLU A 144 14.91 -9.16 4.23
CA GLU A 144 16.02 -9.12 3.26
C GLU A 144 16.34 -7.65 2.95
N SER A 145 17.28 -7.10 3.72
CA SER A 145 17.90 -5.82 3.41
C SER A 145 18.80 -6.02 2.19
N SER A 146 18.41 -5.46 1.05
CA SER A 146 19.24 -5.41 -0.15
C SER A 146 20.51 -4.61 0.13
N ARG A 147 21.60 -5.31 0.47
CA ARG A 147 22.95 -4.73 0.48
C ARG A 147 23.39 -4.53 -0.97
N VAL A 148 23.45 -3.28 -1.39
CA VAL A 148 24.26 -2.91 -2.56
C VAL A 148 25.72 -3.13 -2.16
N GLU A 149 26.36 -4.14 -2.75
CA GLU A 149 27.77 -4.42 -2.58
C GLU A 149 28.59 -3.29 -3.23
N ASP A 150 29.09 -2.37 -2.41
CA ASP A 150 30.17 -1.46 -2.79
C ASP A 150 31.46 -2.26 -2.86
N LYS A 151 31.98 -2.44 -4.08
CA LYS A 151 33.23 -3.17 -4.35
C LYS A 151 34.41 -2.21 -4.13
N PRO A 152 35.26 -2.40 -3.11
CA PRO A 152 36.45 -1.56 -2.98
C PRO A 152 37.44 -1.88 -4.11
N ALA A 153 37.81 -0.85 -4.87
CA ALA A 153 38.98 -0.88 -5.75
C ALA A 153 40.23 -0.95 -4.86
N MET A 154 41.05 -1.98 -5.05
CA MET A 154 42.31 -2.12 -4.34
C MET A 154 43.47 -2.15 -5.33
N ASP A 155 44.46 -1.32 -4.98
CA ASP A 155 45.54 -0.75 -5.77
C ASP A 155 46.56 -1.71 -6.39
N VAL A 156 47.14 -1.21 -7.48
CA VAL A 156 48.25 -1.78 -8.26
C VAL A 156 49.57 -1.61 -7.48
N PRO A 157 50.43 -2.64 -7.38
CA PRO A 157 51.69 -2.49 -6.65
C PRO A 157 52.76 -1.73 -7.45
N SER A 158 53.36 -0.73 -6.80
CA SER A 158 54.53 0.02 -7.29
C SER A 158 55.78 -0.86 -7.38
N SER A 159 56.46 -0.74 -8.51
CA SER A 159 57.78 -1.32 -8.76
C SER A 159 58.89 -0.48 -8.10
N SER A 160 59.85 -1.11 -7.43
CA SER A 160 61.20 -0.59 -7.17
C SER A 160 62.14 -1.75 -6.86
#